data_AF-A0A1I0HS58-F1
#
_entry.id   AF-A0A1I0HS58-F1
#
_cell.length_a   1.000
_cell.length_b   1.000
_cell.length_c   1.000
_cell.angle_alpha   90.00
_cell.angle_beta   90.00
_cell.angle_gamma   90.00
#
_symmetry.space_group_name_H-M   'P 1'
#
loop_
_entity.id
_entity.type
_entity.pdbx_description
1 polymer ?
#
loop_
_entity_poly.entity_id
_entity_poly.type
_entity_poly.pdbx_seq_one_letter_code
_entity_poly.pdbx_strand_id
1 'polypeptide(L)'
;MSTKQRILDEALTLFAENGYDGTGVDLIAERVGIKGPSLYKHYKGKEEILNALIDAAEERYEEYFGSEKHIGKLPQSREEFIKVTMERISFTMRDPVIRKTRMLLVQEQFRNERISEVTTRHQLDGIQRMFAKIIKGMMDEGIVKNDDPELLAVELTAPAVLQIARSDRQPQYEEECMEYIEKHLRHFCKVYMRED
;
A
#
# COMPACT_ATOMS: atom_id res chain seq x y z
N MET A 1 -24.28 -6.31 1.69
CA MET A 1 -23.47 -5.31 0.99
C MET A 1 -24.38 -4.30 0.30
N SER A 2 -24.17 -3.00 0.48
CA SER A 2 -25.05 -1.96 -0.11
C SER A 2 -24.76 -1.74 -1.60
N THR A 3 -25.71 -1.20 -2.36
CA THR A 3 -25.48 -0.80 -3.76
C THR A 3 -24.35 0.22 -3.87
N LYS A 4 -24.25 1.15 -2.91
CA LYS A 4 -23.16 2.13 -2.85
C LYS A 4 -21.78 1.46 -2.75
N GLN A 5 -21.64 0.44 -1.89
CA GLN A 5 -20.39 -0.32 -1.79
C GLN A 5 -20.08 -1.09 -3.08
N ARG A 6 -21.09 -1.72 -3.68
CA ARG A 6 -20.91 -2.46 -4.94
C ARG A 6 -20.44 -1.53 -6.07
N ILE A 7 -20.93 -0.28 -6.11
CA ILE A 7 -20.46 0.73 -7.05
C ILE A 7 -18.98 1.04 -6.83
N LEU A 8 -18.55 1.25 -5.58
CA LEU A 8 -17.14 1.52 -5.28
C LEU A 8 -16.23 0.34 -5.66
N ASP A 9 -16.61 -0.89 -5.34
CA ASP A 9 -15.78 -2.07 -5.59
C ASP A 9 -15.60 -2.34 -7.10
N GLU A 10 -16.67 -2.19 -7.89
CA GLU A 10 -16.62 -2.32 -9.35
C GLU A 10 -15.87 -1.12 -9.97
N ALA A 11 -16.09 0.10 -9.48
CA ALA A 11 -15.37 1.27 -9.96
C ALA A 11 -13.86 1.17 -9.69
N LEU A 12 -13.45 0.72 -8.49
CA LEU A 12 -12.04 0.48 -8.17
C LEU A 12 -11.40 -0.52 -9.13
N THR A 13 -12.12 -1.61 -9.43
CA THR A 13 -11.65 -2.62 -10.38
C THR A 13 -11.48 -2.02 -11.77
N LEU A 14 -12.50 -1.32 -12.28
CA LEU A 14 -12.45 -0.70 -13.61
C LEU A 14 -11.39 0.40 -13.72
N PHE A 15 -11.24 1.24 -12.69
CA PHE A 15 -10.20 2.27 -12.69
C PHE A 15 -8.79 1.69 -12.61
N ALA A 16 -8.56 0.63 -11.82
CA ALA A 16 -7.26 -0.03 -11.80
C ALA A 16 -6.90 -0.69 -13.14
N GLU A 17 -7.91 -1.23 -13.85
CA GLU A 17 -7.70 -1.92 -15.15
C GLU A 17 -7.57 -0.93 -16.32
N ASN A 18 -8.40 0.12 -16.35
CA ASN A 18 -8.57 0.99 -17.53
C ASN A 18 -8.14 2.44 -17.30
N GLY A 19 -7.74 2.80 -16.08
CA GLY A 19 -7.57 4.19 -15.65
C GLY A 19 -8.90 4.92 -15.43
N TYR A 20 -8.81 6.12 -14.87
CA TYR A 20 -9.97 6.98 -14.63
C TYR A 20 -10.66 7.38 -15.94
N ASP A 21 -9.88 7.87 -16.92
CA ASP A 21 -10.42 8.35 -18.21
C ASP A 21 -11.02 7.24 -19.08
N GLY A 22 -10.42 6.04 -19.04
CA GLY A 22 -10.89 4.87 -19.78
C GLY A 22 -12.19 4.25 -19.23
N THR A 23 -12.68 4.72 -18.09
CA THR A 23 -13.87 4.18 -17.43
C THR A 23 -15.04 5.15 -17.52
N GLY A 24 -16.18 4.67 -18.03
CA GLY A 24 -17.45 5.40 -18.07
C GLY A 24 -18.40 5.03 -16.93
N VAL A 25 -19.29 5.95 -16.54
CA VAL A 25 -20.30 5.71 -15.49
C VAL A 25 -21.27 4.59 -15.89
N ASP A 26 -21.62 4.49 -17.17
CA ASP A 26 -22.50 3.43 -17.67
C ASP A 26 -21.86 2.05 -17.57
N LEU A 27 -20.55 1.94 -17.83
CA LEU A 27 -19.80 0.68 -17.66
C LEU A 27 -19.78 0.24 -16.18
N ILE A 28 -19.61 1.19 -15.25
CA ILE A 28 -19.71 0.90 -13.81
C ILE A 28 -21.13 0.40 -13.47
N ALA A 29 -22.17 1.08 -13.96
CA ALA A 29 -23.56 0.69 -13.71
C ALA A 29 -23.87 -0.73 -14.25
N GLU A 30 -23.38 -1.03 -15.46
CA GLU A 30 -23.50 -2.35 -16.09
C GLU A 30 -22.82 -3.44 -15.24
N ARG A 31 -21.58 -3.22 -14.78
CA ARG A 31 -20.84 -4.19 -13.95
C ARG A 31 -21.52 -4.43 -12.60
N VAL A 32 -22.14 -3.39 -12.03
CA VAL A 32 -22.95 -3.51 -10.81
C VAL A 32 -24.31 -4.18 -11.09
N GLY A 33 -24.75 -4.29 -12.34
CA GLY A 33 -26.06 -4.85 -12.70
C GLY A 33 -27.22 -3.91 -12.39
N ILE A 34 -27.00 -2.60 -12.49
CA ILE A 34 -28.04 -1.57 -12.32
C ILE A 34 -28.18 -0.72 -13.58
N LYS A 35 -29.31 -0.05 -13.73
CA LYS A 35 -29.49 0.94 -14.81
C LYS A 35 -28.63 2.18 -14.54
N GLY A 36 -28.03 2.77 -15.58
CA GLY A 36 -27.24 4.01 -15.49
C GLY A 36 -27.89 5.11 -14.62
N PRO A 37 -29.17 5.47 -14.85
CA PRO A 37 -29.89 6.44 -14.02
C PRO A 37 -29.97 6.10 -12.52
N SER A 38 -29.90 4.82 -12.15
CA SER A 38 -29.90 4.40 -10.75
C SER A 38 -28.57 4.66 -10.05
N LEU A 39 -27.45 4.69 -10.77
CA LEU A 39 -26.15 5.02 -10.21
C LEU A 39 -26.12 6.47 -9.70
N TYR A 40 -26.77 7.38 -10.43
CA TYR A 40 -26.89 8.79 -10.06
C TYR A 40 -27.65 9.06 -8.76
N LYS A 41 -28.37 8.06 -8.22
CA LYS A 41 -28.98 8.13 -6.88
C LYS A 41 -27.96 7.92 -5.76
N HIS A 42 -26.80 7.36 -6.07
CA HIS A 42 -25.73 7.05 -5.12
C HIS A 42 -24.54 7.98 -5.27
N TYR A 43 -24.21 8.36 -6.51
CA TYR A 43 -23.10 9.26 -6.84
C TYR A 43 -23.48 10.15 -8.03
N LYS A 44 -23.26 11.45 -7.92
CA LYS A 44 -23.50 12.48 -8.94
C LYS A 44 -22.68 12.26 -10.21
N GLY A 45 -21.58 11.50 -10.13
CA GLY A 45 -20.79 11.14 -11.29
C GLY A 45 -19.47 10.46 -10.93
N LYS A 46 -18.63 10.27 -11.95
CA LYS A 46 -17.35 9.55 -11.85
C LYS A 46 -16.37 10.19 -10.86
N GLU A 47 -16.36 11.52 -10.79
CA GLU A 47 -15.51 12.29 -9.86
C GLU A 47 -15.88 12.04 -8.38
N GLU A 48 -17.17 11.99 -8.05
CA GLU A 48 -17.60 11.69 -6.68
C GLU A 48 -17.25 10.24 -6.27
N ILE A 49 -17.32 9.30 -7.23
CA ILE A 49 -16.87 7.92 -7.03
C ILE A 49 -15.36 7.88 -6.77
N LEU A 50 -14.56 8.58 -7.58
CA LEU A 50 -13.12 8.66 -7.39
C LEU A 50 -12.77 9.25 -6.03
N ASN A 51 -13.38 10.36 -5.65
CA ASN A 51 -13.16 10.98 -4.34
C ASN A 51 -13.48 10.02 -3.20
N ALA A 52 -14.59 9.30 -3.26
CA ALA A 52 -14.94 8.29 -2.27
C ALA A 52 -13.96 7.11 -2.22
N LEU A 53 -13.34 6.74 -3.34
CA LEU A 53 -12.26 5.74 -3.36
C LEU A 53 -10.98 6.27 -2.74
N ILE A 54 -10.64 7.55 -2.95
CA ILE A 54 -9.50 8.19 -2.30
C ILE A 54 -9.72 8.26 -0.78
N ASP A 55 -10.90 8.68 -0.34
CA ASP A 55 -11.28 8.71 1.09
C ASP A 55 -11.12 7.32 1.73
N ALA A 56 -11.65 6.29 1.08
CA ALA A 56 -11.55 4.90 1.55
C ALA A 56 -10.11 4.37 1.51
N ALA A 57 -9.28 4.85 0.58
CA ALA A 57 -7.86 4.51 0.54
C ALA A 57 -7.13 5.14 1.73
N GLU A 58 -7.31 6.44 1.99
CA GLU A 58 -6.71 7.14 3.13
C GLU A 58 -7.06 6.45 4.46
N GLU A 59 -8.35 6.14 4.67
CA GLU A 59 -8.81 5.44 5.89
C GLU A 59 -8.11 4.08 6.06
N ARG A 60 -8.07 3.28 4.99
CA ARG A 60 -7.38 1.97 5.03
C ARG A 60 -5.88 2.10 5.27
N TYR A 61 -5.22 3.10 4.68
CA TYR A 61 -3.81 3.33 4.94
C TYR A 61 -3.58 3.71 6.40
N GLU A 62 -4.39 4.59 6.96
CA GLU A 62 -4.26 4.96 8.37
C GLU A 62 -4.48 3.78 9.32
N GLU A 63 -5.43 2.90 9.02
CA GLU A 63 -5.83 1.78 9.88
C GLU A 63 -4.90 0.56 9.74
N TYR A 64 -4.42 0.27 8.53
CA TYR A 64 -3.76 -1.02 8.23
C TYR A 64 -2.32 -0.90 7.67
N PHE A 65 -1.90 0.21 7.06
CA PHE A 65 -0.69 0.24 6.23
C PHE A 65 0.26 1.40 6.54
N GLY A 66 1.49 1.10 6.95
CA GLY A 66 2.55 2.12 6.99
C GLY A 66 2.28 3.25 7.99
N SER A 67 1.41 3.02 8.97
CA SER A 67 1.03 4.00 9.99
C SER A 67 1.79 3.74 11.28
N GLU A 68 2.42 4.79 11.81
CA GLU A 68 3.06 4.74 13.13
C GLU A 68 2.10 4.41 14.27
N LYS A 69 0.79 4.61 14.05
CA LYS A 69 -0.26 4.31 15.05
C LYS A 69 -0.38 2.82 15.36
N HIS A 70 0.09 1.95 14.45
CA HIS A 70 -0.12 0.49 14.51
C HIS A 70 1.20 -0.31 14.46
N ILE A 71 2.28 0.24 15.01
CA ILE A 71 3.58 -0.46 15.11
C ILE A 71 3.47 -1.72 15.97
N GLY A 72 2.62 -1.71 17.00
CA GLY A 72 2.49 -2.84 17.94
C GLY A 72 3.72 -2.98 18.83
N LYS A 73 4.09 -4.21 19.19
CA LYS A 73 5.32 -4.49 19.95
C LYS A 73 6.53 -4.44 19.01
N LEU A 74 7.64 -3.89 19.50
CA LEU A 74 8.89 -3.89 18.77
C LEU A 74 9.46 -5.32 18.67
N PRO A 75 9.94 -5.74 17.49
CA PRO A 75 10.62 -7.02 17.36
C PRO A 75 11.86 -7.08 18.25
N GLN A 76 12.06 -8.22 18.91
CA GLN A 76 13.13 -8.44 19.90
C GLN A 76 14.31 -9.23 19.33
N SER A 77 14.23 -9.68 18.09
CA SER A 77 15.28 -10.42 17.40
C SER A 77 15.27 -10.16 15.90
N ARG A 78 16.34 -10.59 15.21
CA ARG A 78 16.41 -10.54 13.74
C ARG A 78 15.27 -11.32 13.09
N GLU A 79 15.01 -12.53 13.57
CA GLU A 79 14.00 -13.41 12.95
C GLU A 79 12.58 -12.89 13.21
N GLU A 80 12.31 -12.31 14.38
CA GLU A 80 11.03 -11.66 14.64
C GLU A 80 10.83 -10.44 13.73
N PHE A 81 11.87 -9.62 13.54
CA PHE A 81 11.81 -8.47 12.64
C PHE A 81 11.54 -8.89 11.19
N ILE A 82 12.24 -9.93 10.72
CA ILE A 82 12.04 -10.51 9.39
C ILE A 82 10.60 -11.00 9.24
N LYS A 83 10.13 -11.82 10.18
CA LYS A 83 8.79 -12.42 10.14
C LYS A 83 7.69 -11.36 10.09
N VAL A 84 7.67 -10.43 11.04
CA VAL A 84 6.62 -9.39 11.14
C VAL A 84 6.63 -8.48 9.91
N THR A 85 7.81 -8.15 9.39
CA THR A 85 7.94 -7.32 8.19
C THR A 85 7.43 -8.07 6.95
N MET A 86 7.78 -9.35 6.77
CA MET A 86 7.28 -10.17 5.67
C MET A 86 5.77 -10.43 5.75
N GLU A 87 5.20 -10.58 6.94
CA GLU A 87 3.74 -10.67 7.13
C GLU A 87 3.04 -9.39 6.65
N ARG A 88 3.57 -8.21 7.00
CA ARG A 88 3.04 -6.91 6.54
C ARG A 88 3.14 -6.76 5.01
N ILE A 89 4.28 -7.15 4.41
CA ILE A 89 4.49 -7.11 2.95
C ILE A 89 3.55 -8.08 2.23
N SER A 90 3.43 -9.31 2.72
CA SER A 90 2.54 -10.35 2.16
C SER A 90 1.09 -9.87 2.14
N PHE A 91 0.60 -9.32 3.25
CA PHE A 91 -0.73 -8.72 3.32
C PHE A 91 -0.91 -7.58 2.31
N THR A 92 0.09 -6.70 2.21
CA THR A 92 0.11 -5.57 1.27
C THR A 92 0.07 -6.03 -0.19
N MET A 93 0.80 -7.07 -0.56
CA MET A 93 0.90 -7.54 -1.94
C MET A 93 -0.33 -8.36 -2.37
N ARG A 94 -0.83 -9.22 -1.47
CA ARG A 94 -1.84 -10.24 -1.82
C ARG A 94 -3.29 -9.80 -1.61
N ASP A 95 -3.54 -8.74 -0.85
CA ASP A 95 -4.89 -8.22 -0.76
C ASP A 95 -5.29 -7.54 -2.09
N PRO A 96 -6.35 -8.01 -2.75
CA PRO A 96 -6.73 -7.53 -4.08
C PRO A 96 -7.18 -6.07 -4.05
N VAL A 97 -7.73 -5.60 -2.93
CA VAL A 97 -8.24 -4.24 -2.80
C VAL A 97 -7.08 -3.28 -2.62
N ILE A 98 -6.10 -3.58 -1.76
CA ILE A 98 -4.89 -2.74 -1.62
C ILE A 98 -4.15 -2.66 -2.96
N ARG A 99 -3.97 -3.80 -3.63
CA ARG A 99 -3.28 -3.85 -4.92
C ARG A 99 -3.97 -2.96 -5.96
N LYS A 100 -5.29 -3.07 -6.11
CA LYS A 100 -6.06 -2.20 -7.02
C LYS A 100 -5.98 -0.72 -6.63
N THR A 101 -6.03 -0.41 -5.33
CA THR A 101 -5.85 0.96 -4.84
C THR A 101 -4.48 1.51 -5.23
N ARG A 102 -3.39 0.75 -5.02
CA ARG A 102 -2.05 1.17 -5.46
C ARG A 102 -1.98 1.39 -6.97
N MET A 103 -2.55 0.50 -7.76
CA MET A 103 -2.60 0.66 -9.22
C MET A 103 -3.30 1.95 -9.62
N LEU A 104 -4.50 2.21 -9.09
CA LEU A 104 -5.26 3.44 -9.31
C LEU A 104 -4.43 4.68 -8.94
N LEU A 105 -3.88 4.70 -7.73
CA LEU A 105 -3.08 5.82 -7.24
C LEU A 105 -1.87 6.08 -8.16
N VAL A 106 -1.14 5.02 -8.54
CA VAL A 106 0.04 5.14 -9.40
C VAL A 106 -0.31 5.64 -10.80
N GLN A 107 -1.45 5.23 -11.37
CA GLN A 107 -1.91 5.65 -12.69
C GLN A 107 -2.30 7.13 -12.72
N GLU A 108 -2.98 7.60 -11.66
CA GLU A 108 -3.62 8.91 -11.64
C GLU A 108 -2.83 10.00 -10.90
N GLN A 109 -1.73 9.66 -10.20
CA GLN A 109 -0.91 10.61 -9.42
C GLN A 109 -0.39 11.80 -10.24
N PHE A 110 -0.19 11.64 -11.55
CA PHE A 110 0.31 12.72 -12.42
C PHE A 110 -0.80 13.59 -13.03
N ARG A 111 -2.06 13.27 -12.75
CA ARG A 111 -3.25 13.93 -13.31
C ARG A 111 -4.16 14.53 -12.23
N ASN A 112 -3.98 14.14 -10.98
CA ASN A 112 -4.81 14.58 -9.86
C ASN A 112 -3.93 14.91 -8.64
N GLU A 113 -3.96 16.16 -8.19
CA GLU A 113 -3.14 16.67 -7.08
C GLU A 113 -3.38 15.91 -5.78
N ARG A 114 -4.65 15.62 -5.45
CA ARG A 114 -5.00 14.87 -4.24
C ARG A 114 -4.42 13.45 -4.29
N ILE A 115 -4.49 12.78 -5.43
CA ILE A 115 -3.90 11.45 -5.60
C ILE A 115 -2.37 11.51 -5.49
N SER A 116 -1.72 12.55 -6.03
CA SER A 116 -0.28 12.77 -5.89
C SER A 116 0.14 12.84 -4.41
N GLU A 117 -0.58 13.63 -3.62
CA GLU A 117 -0.31 13.79 -2.19
C GLU A 117 -0.52 12.48 -1.41
N VAL A 118 -1.65 11.81 -1.63
CA VAL A 118 -1.99 10.53 -0.99
C VAL A 118 -0.95 9.47 -1.33
N THR A 119 -0.52 9.40 -2.60
CA THR A 119 0.49 8.45 -3.06
C THR A 119 1.81 8.66 -2.34
N THR A 120 2.31 9.90 -2.30
CA THR A 120 3.57 10.24 -1.62
C THR A 120 3.48 9.94 -0.12
N ARG A 121 2.41 10.42 0.52
CA ARG A 121 2.21 10.29 1.97
C ARG A 121 2.19 8.82 2.42
N HIS A 122 1.53 7.95 1.67
CA HIS A 122 1.28 6.58 2.12
C HIS A 122 2.22 5.54 1.51
N GLN A 123 2.69 5.71 0.27
CA GLN A 123 3.56 4.74 -0.39
C GLN A 123 5.05 5.01 -0.19
N LEU A 124 5.42 6.22 0.27
CA LEU A 124 6.81 6.60 0.57
C LEU A 124 6.93 7.05 2.03
N ASP A 125 6.45 8.25 2.34
CA ASP A 125 6.80 8.93 3.59
C ASP A 125 6.28 8.20 4.84
N GLY A 126 5.04 7.71 4.81
CA GLY A 126 4.41 7.02 5.93
C GLY A 126 5.13 5.73 6.28
N ILE A 127 5.44 4.92 5.26
CA ILE A 127 6.17 3.67 5.42
C ILE A 127 7.57 3.95 5.98
N GLN A 128 8.28 4.94 5.44
CA GLN A 128 9.61 5.33 5.93
C GLN A 128 9.57 5.80 7.38
N ARG A 129 8.63 6.67 7.74
CA ARG A 129 8.44 7.13 9.13
C ARG A 129 8.13 5.99 10.10
N MET A 130 7.23 5.09 9.71
CA MET A 130 6.90 3.91 10.50
C MET A 130 8.15 3.04 10.76
N PHE A 131 8.92 2.73 9.72
CA PHE A 131 10.13 1.93 9.88
C PHE A 131 11.25 2.66 10.61
N ALA A 132 11.42 3.97 10.42
CA ALA A 132 12.38 4.77 11.18
C ALA A 132 12.09 4.69 12.69
N LYS A 133 10.82 4.76 13.08
CA LYS A 133 10.39 4.62 14.47
C LYS A 133 10.62 3.21 15.04
N ILE A 134 10.36 2.16 14.25
CA ILE A 134 10.67 0.78 14.63
C ILE A 134 12.18 0.62 14.84
N ILE A 135 12.97 1.03 13.84
CA ILE A 135 14.44 0.94 13.86
C ILE A 135 15.00 1.72 15.05
N LYS A 136 14.54 2.96 15.28
CA LYS A 136 14.95 3.78 16.42
C LYS A 136 14.66 3.09 17.75
N GLY A 137 13.48 2.50 17.93
CA GLY A 137 13.15 1.76 19.14
C GLY A 137 14.05 0.54 19.34
N MET A 138 14.33 -0.21 18.28
CA MET A 138 15.25 -1.35 18.33
C MET A 138 16.72 -0.94 18.55
N MET A 139 17.12 0.28 18.13
CA MET A 139 18.42 0.86 18.47
C MET A 139 18.51 1.19 19.98
N ASP A 140 17.44 1.74 20.56
CA ASP A 140 17.38 2.05 22.00
C ASP A 140 17.47 0.78 22.87
N GLU A 141 16.94 -0.34 22.37
CA GLU A 141 17.07 -1.66 22.99
C GLU A 141 18.43 -2.34 22.69
N GLY A 142 19.28 -1.71 21.88
CA GLY A 142 20.60 -2.22 21.52
C GLY A 142 20.60 -3.38 20.53
N ILE A 143 19.45 -3.71 19.93
CA ILE A 143 19.28 -4.78 18.93
C ILE A 143 19.82 -4.33 17.57
N VAL A 144 19.56 -3.08 17.18
CA VAL A 144 20.12 -2.47 15.97
C VAL A 144 21.36 -1.65 16.34
N LYS A 145 22.38 -1.64 15.48
CA LYS A 145 23.57 -0.79 15.63
C LYS A 145 23.16 0.69 15.63
N ASN A 146 23.87 1.51 16.39
CA ASN A 146 23.60 2.94 16.42
C ASN A 146 23.98 3.59 15.08
N ASP A 147 23.01 4.18 14.40
CA ASP A 147 23.13 4.81 13.08
C ASP A 147 21.95 5.79 12.88
N ASP A 148 21.80 6.36 11.68
CA ASP A 148 20.65 7.21 11.29
C ASP A 148 19.40 6.34 10.99
N PRO A 149 18.35 6.38 11.83
CA PRO A 149 17.18 5.51 11.66
C PRO A 149 16.33 5.90 10.44
N GLU A 150 16.30 7.17 10.05
CA GLU A 150 15.60 7.63 8.86
C GLU A 150 16.29 7.10 7.59
N LEU A 151 17.62 7.16 7.54
CA LEU A 151 18.40 6.61 6.42
C LEU A 151 18.21 5.09 6.31
N LEU A 152 18.33 4.36 7.42
CA LEU A 152 18.14 2.91 7.44
C LEU A 152 16.71 2.51 7.04
N ALA A 153 15.70 3.32 7.37
CA ALA A 153 14.34 3.08 6.91
C ALA A 153 14.20 3.21 5.39
N VAL A 154 14.88 4.18 4.77
CA VAL A 154 14.91 4.31 3.30
C VAL A 154 15.61 3.10 2.67
N GLU A 155 16.78 2.69 3.18
CA GLU A 155 17.53 1.53 2.67
C GLU A 155 16.73 0.22 2.76
N LEU A 156 15.98 0.06 3.85
CA LEU A 156 15.11 -1.09 4.06
C LEU A 156 13.93 -1.08 3.09
N THR A 157 13.24 0.05 2.97
CA THR A 157 11.91 0.12 2.32
C THR A 157 11.98 0.32 0.82
N ALA A 158 12.98 1.03 0.30
CA ALA A 158 13.04 1.37 -1.13
C ALA A 158 13.09 0.14 -2.05
N PRO A 159 13.92 -0.90 -1.80
CA PRO A 159 13.91 -2.10 -2.63
C PRO A 159 12.58 -2.87 -2.54
N ALA A 160 11.93 -2.87 -1.37
CA ALA A 160 10.63 -3.51 -1.19
C ALA A 160 9.53 -2.80 -2.00
N VAL A 161 9.47 -1.47 -1.95
CA VAL A 161 8.54 -0.66 -2.76
C VAL A 161 8.72 -0.93 -4.26
N LEU A 162 9.97 -1.04 -4.73
CA LEU A 162 10.26 -1.36 -6.13
C LEU A 162 9.75 -2.74 -6.55
N GLN A 163 9.91 -3.77 -5.69
CA GLN A 163 9.42 -5.12 -5.97
C GLN A 163 7.90 -5.22 -5.88
N ILE A 164 7.26 -4.53 -4.92
CA ILE A 164 5.80 -4.42 -4.85
C ILE A 164 5.26 -3.80 -6.14
N ALA A 165 5.85 -2.71 -6.59
CA ALA A 165 5.45 -2.05 -7.82
C ALA A 165 5.66 -2.94 -9.07
N ARG A 166 6.71 -3.77 -9.09
CA ARG A 166 6.92 -4.79 -10.15
C ARG A 166 5.79 -5.83 -10.13
N SER A 167 5.46 -6.38 -8.96
CA SER A 167 4.35 -7.35 -8.80
C SER A 167 3.01 -6.75 -9.22
N ASP A 168 2.73 -5.49 -8.84
CA ASP A 168 1.50 -4.81 -9.23
C ASP A 168 1.35 -4.76 -10.77
N ARG A 169 2.44 -4.48 -11.50
CA ARG A 169 2.48 -4.45 -12.97
C ARG A 169 2.54 -5.84 -13.61
N GLN A 170 3.16 -6.81 -12.96
CA GLN A 170 3.45 -8.14 -13.49
C GLN A 170 3.20 -9.21 -12.41
N PRO A 171 1.93 -9.56 -12.15
CA PRO A 171 1.55 -10.46 -11.06
C PRO A 171 2.19 -11.84 -11.13
N GLN A 172 2.56 -12.29 -12.33
CA GLN A 172 3.24 -13.57 -12.52
C GLN A 172 4.61 -13.65 -11.83
N TYR A 173 5.19 -12.52 -11.43
CA TYR A 173 6.45 -12.45 -10.68
C TYR A 173 6.23 -12.22 -9.17
N GLU A 174 5.01 -12.34 -8.65
CA GLU A 174 4.73 -12.09 -7.22
C GLU A 174 5.66 -12.88 -6.29
N GLU A 175 5.79 -14.20 -6.50
CA GLU A 175 6.64 -15.06 -5.66
C GLU A 175 8.13 -14.66 -5.77
N GLU A 176 8.63 -14.38 -6.98
CA GLU A 176 10.01 -13.91 -7.18
C GLU A 176 10.26 -12.57 -6.47
N CYS A 177 9.28 -11.66 -6.52
CA CYS A 177 9.35 -10.38 -5.81
C CYS A 177 9.40 -10.61 -4.29
N MET A 178 8.58 -11.51 -3.75
CA MET A 178 8.58 -11.87 -2.33
C MET A 178 9.92 -12.47 -1.87
N GLU A 179 10.46 -13.41 -2.64
CA GLU A 179 11.78 -14.01 -2.38
C GLU A 179 12.90 -12.97 -2.38
N TYR A 180 12.87 -12.03 -3.34
CA TYR A 180 13.84 -10.93 -3.39
C TYR A 180 13.74 -10.04 -2.15
N ILE A 181 12.53 -9.68 -1.73
CA ILE A 181 12.31 -8.82 -0.56
C ILE A 181 12.81 -9.50 0.71
N GLU A 182 12.52 -10.79 0.90
CA GLU A 182 13.03 -11.54 2.05
C GLU A 182 14.56 -11.60 2.04
N LYS A 183 15.16 -11.87 0.88
CA LYS A 183 16.63 -11.88 0.72
C LYS A 183 17.25 -10.54 1.09
N HIS A 184 16.66 -9.43 0.63
CA HIS A 184 17.08 -8.07 0.99
C HIS A 184 16.97 -7.83 2.50
N LEU A 185 15.82 -8.19 3.09
CA LEU A 185 15.56 -8.02 4.51
C LEU A 185 16.54 -8.80 5.39
N ARG A 186 16.84 -10.06 5.03
CA ARG A 186 17.86 -10.88 5.69
C ARG A 186 19.26 -10.26 5.58
N HIS A 187 19.60 -9.69 4.41
CA HIS A 187 20.86 -8.97 4.22
C HIS A 187 20.94 -7.73 5.12
N PHE A 188 19.89 -6.90 5.13
CA PHE A 188 19.79 -5.73 6.01
C PHE A 188 20.00 -6.11 7.48
N CYS A 189 19.31 -7.16 7.96
CA CYS A 189 19.47 -7.64 9.33
C CYS A 189 20.91 -8.06 9.65
N LYS A 190 21.57 -8.77 8.72
CA LYS A 190 22.97 -9.19 8.86
C LYS A 190 23.93 -7.99 8.99
N VAL A 191 23.68 -6.91 8.26
CA VAL A 191 24.55 -5.72 8.25
C VAL A 191 24.32 -4.86 9.49
N TYR A 192 23.07 -4.60 9.86
CA TYR A 192 22.73 -3.56 10.83
C TYR A 192 22.27 -4.05 12.20
N MET A 193 21.84 -5.30 12.34
CA MET A 193 21.39 -5.84 13.63
C MET A 193 22.52 -6.59 14.33
N ARG A 194 22.53 -6.62 15.66
CA ARG A 194 23.46 -7.45 16.44
C ARG A 194 23.04 -8.92 16.36
N GLU A 195 24.00 -9.82 16.55
CA GLU A 195 23.68 -11.25 16.67
C GLU A 195 22.94 -11.47 18.00
N ASP A 196 21.94 -12.36 17.96
CA ASP A 196 21.18 -12.77 19.14
C ASP A 196 22.09 -13.53 20.14
#